data_AF-A0A552AWH7-F1
#
_entry.id   AF-A0A552AWH7-F1
#
_cell.length_a   1.000
_cell.length_b   1.000
_cell.length_c   1.000
_cell.angle_alpha   90.00
_cell.angle_beta   90.00
_cell.angle_gamma   90.00
#
_symmetry.space_group_name_H-M   'P 1'
#
loop_
_entity.id
_entity.type
_entity.pdbx_description
1 polymer ?
#
loop_
_entity_poly.entity_id
_entity_poly.type
_entity_poly.pdbx_seq_one_letter_code
_entity_poly.pdbx_strand_id
1 'polypeptide(L)'
;MTTTPVIAASLTIPPLENGDKLTRWEFERRYQGMPHLKKAELIEGIVYMASPLRFESHAEPHANIIGWLALYKAATPGVRLGDNATVRLDIDNEPQPDALLRIDKGGQSTISQDDYVEGAPELI
;
A
#
# COMPACT_ATOMS: atom_id res chain seq x y z
N MET A 1 36.37 -39.05 -9.49
CA MET A 1 35.87 -37.66 -9.51
C MET A 1 34.35 -37.73 -9.54
N THR A 2 33.71 -37.73 -8.37
CA THR A 2 32.25 -37.78 -8.23
C THR A 2 31.72 -36.37 -8.13
N THR A 3 31.05 -35.90 -9.19
CA THR A 3 30.33 -34.63 -9.21
C THR A 3 28.99 -34.79 -8.49
N THR A 4 28.88 -34.22 -7.30
CA THR A 4 27.62 -34.07 -6.57
C THR A 4 26.72 -33.08 -7.31
N PRO A 5 25.45 -33.39 -7.60
CA PRO A 5 24.55 -32.42 -8.20
C PRO A 5 24.12 -31.43 -7.12
N VAL A 6 24.40 -30.15 -7.34
CA VAL A 6 23.80 -29.06 -6.55
C VAL A 6 22.36 -28.93 -7.05
N ILE A 7 21.41 -29.44 -6.27
CA ILE A 7 19.99 -29.19 -6.52
C ILE A 7 19.77 -27.71 -6.19
N ALA A 8 19.64 -26.88 -7.23
CA ALA A 8 19.14 -25.52 -7.08
C ALA A 8 17.69 -25.63 -6.61
N ALA A 9 17.48 -25.49 -5.30
CA ALA A 9 16.14 -25.31 -4.77
C ALA A 9 15.53 -24.10 -5.48
N SER A 10 14.46 -24.33 -6.23
CA SER A 10 13.59 -23.26 -6.70
C SER A 10 13.15 -22.47 -5.46
N LEU A 11 13.75 -21.30 -5.25
CA LEU A 11 13.42 -20.38 -4.16
C LEU A 11 12.02 -19.84 -4.39
N THR A 12 11.01 -20.63 -4.03
CA THR A 12 9.61 -20.18 -3.98
C THR A 12 9.55 -19.05 -2.96
N ILE A 13 9.19 -17.85 -3.42
CA ILE A 13 8.96 -16.71 -2.55
C ILE A 13 7.76 -17.09 -1.66
N PRO A 14 7.90 -17.15 -0.32
CA PRO A 14 6.78 -17.48 0.54
C PRO A 14 5.70 -16.38 0.42
N PRO A 15 4.41 -16.74 0.50
CA PRO A 15 3.33 -15.75 0.50
C PRO A 15 3.41 -14.87 1.76
N LEU A 16 2.71 -13.74 1.73
CA LEU A 16 2.44 -12.93 2.90
C LEU A 16 1.41 -13.61 3.79
N GLU A 17 1.71 -13.71 5.08
CA GLU A 17 0.76 -14.15 6.11
C GLU A 17 0.51 -13.03 7.12
N ASN A 18 -0.73 -12.95 7.62
CA ASN A 18 -1.08 -11.96 8.62
C ASN A 18 -0.29 -12.20 9.92
N GLY A 19 0.45 -11.18 10.38
CA GLY A 19 1.34 -11.28 11.54
C GLY A 19 2.80 -11.58 11.21
N ASP A 20 3.13 -11.79 9.94
CA ASP A 20 4.53 -11.89 9.50
C ASP A 20 5.31 -10.64 9.93
N LYS A 21 6.56 -10.84 10.37
CA LYS A 21 7.49 -9.75 10.70
C LYS A 21 8.49 -9.57 9.56
N LEU A 22 8.35 -8.51 8.78
CA LEU A 22 9.12 -8.29 7.56
C LEU A 22 9.68 -6.88 7.53
N THR A 23 10.82 -6.74 6.87
CA THR A 23 11.23 -5.43 6.36
C THR A 23 10.33 -5.02 5.20
N ARG A 24 10.21 -3.71 4.93
CA ARG A 24 9.43 -3.21 3.77
C ARG A 24 9.88 -3.82 2.44
N TRP A 25 11.19 -3.98 2.23
CA TRP A 25 11.72 -4.62 1.02
C TRP A 25 11.27 -6.08 0.86
N GLU A 26 11.27 -6.86 1.95
CA GLU A 26 10.79 -8.24 1.91
C GLU A 26 9.27 -8.30 1.69
N PHE A 27 8.53 -7.39 2.33
CA PHE A 27 7.09 -7.24 2.13
C PHE A 27 6.76 -6.96 0.66
N GLU A 28 7.35 -5.93 0.06
CA GLU A 28 7.13 -5.55 -1.34
C GLU A 28 7.47 -6.71 -2.29
N ARG A 29 8.61 -7.38 -2.07
CA ARG A 29 9.04 -8.52 -2.89
C ARG A 29 8.03 -9.67 -2.84
N ARG A 30 7.47 -9.98 -1.66
CA ARG A 30 6.44 -11.02 -1.53
C ARG A 30 5.11 -10.56 -2.10
N TYR A 31 4.73 -9.30 -1.87
CA TYR A 31 3.47 -8.74 -2.33
C TYR A 31 3.38 -8.72 -3.85
N GLN A 32 4.44 -8.32 -4.55
CA GLN A 32 4.56 -8.38 -6.01
C GLN A 32 4.40 -9.82 -6.57
N GLY A 33 4.75 -10.83 -5.77
CA GLY A 33 4.55 -12.25 -6.09
C GLY A 33 3.11 -12.75 -5.90
N MET A 34 2.20 -11.93 -5.38
CA MET A 34 0.82 -12.28 -5.05
C MET A 34 -0.20 -11.42 -5.84
N PRO A 35 -0.26 -11.53 -7.18
CA PRO A 35 -1.08 -10.65 -8.03
C PRO A 35 -2.60 -10.75 -7.78
N HIS A 36 -3.07 -11.76 -7.05
CA HIS A 36 -4.48 -11.93 -6.70
C HIS A 36 -4.84 -11.37 -5.31
N LEU A 37 -3.84 -10.96 -4.52
CA LEU A 37 -4.06 -10.35 -3.23
C LEU A 37 -4.47 -8.89 -3.42
N LYS A 38 -5.65 -8.52 -2.89
CA LYS A 38 -6.23 -7.20 -3.13
C LYS A 38 -5.56 -6.09 -2.31
N LYS A 39 -5.28 -6.34 -1.03
CA LYS A 39 -4.79 -5.33 -0.09
C LYS A 39 -4.04 -6.02 1.05
N ALA A 40 -2.85 -5.51 1.35
CA ALA A 40 -2.06 -5.83 2.52
C ALA A 40 -1.29 -4.58 2.94
N GLU A 41 -1.04 -4.44 4.23
CA GLU A 41 -0.33 -3.30 4.81
C GLU A 41 0.83 -3.81 5.65
N LEU A 42 1.91 -3.04 5.68
CA LEU A 42 2.99 -3.23 6.64
C LEU A 42 2.90 -2.11 7.69
N ILE A 43 2.74 -2.47 8.96
CA ILE A 43 2.65 -1.52 10.07
C ILE A 43 3.63 -1.96 11.16
N GLU A 44 4.62 -1.13 11.46
CA GLU A 44 5.70 -1.43 12.41
C GLU A 44 6.37 -2.79 12.13
N GLY A 45 6.60 -3.06 10.85
CA GLY A 45 7.16 -4.32 10.38
C GLY A 45 6.23 -5.54 10.48
N ILE A 46 4.96 -5.36 10.85
CA ILE A 46 3.95 -6.43 10.94
C ILE A 46 3.03 -6.38 9.72
N VAL A 47 2.84 -7.53 9.07
CA VAL A 47 1.94 -7.67 7.92
C VAL A 47 0.49 -7.79 8.38
N TYR A 48 -0.38 -6.96 7.81
CA TYR A 48 -1.83 -7.03 7.97
C TYR A 48 -2.51 -7.36 6.65
N MET A 49 -3.37 -8.37 6.66
CA MET A 49 -4.13 -8.81 5.50
C MET A 49 -5.56 -8.27 5.56
N ALA A 50 -6.02 -7.61 4.51
CA ALA A 50 -7.35 -7.02 4.50
C ALA A 50 -8.47 -8.09 4.45
N SER A 51 -9.55 -7.85 5.20
CA SER A 51 -10.78 -8.63 5.09
C SER A 51 -11.67 -8.14 3.94
N PRO A 52 -12.57 -8.99 3.40
CA PRO A 52 -13.53 -8.55 2.38
C PRO A 52 -14.43 -7.41 2.88
N LEU A 53 -14.59 -6.38 2.03
CA LEU A 53 -15.41 -5.20 2.32
C LEU A 53 -16.90 -5.49 2.11
N ARG A 54 -17.74 -5.02 3.04
CA ARG A 54 -19.21 -5.11 2.96
C ARG A 54 -19.80 -3.83 2.37
N PHE A 55 -20.96 -3.94 1.72
CA PHE A 55 -21.55 -2.80 1.03
C PHE A 55 -21.99 -1.67 2.00
N GLU A 56 -22.98 -1.93 2.85
CA GLU A 56 -23.56 -0.89 3.74
C GLU A 56 -22.57 -0.39 4.79
N SER A 57 -21.77 -1.30 5.39
CA SER A 57 -20.90 -0.94 6.50
C SER A 57 -19.52 -0.42 6.07
N HIS A 58 -19.21 -0.41 4.77
CA HIS A 58 -17.91 0.07 4.28
C HIS A 58 -18.00 0.74 2.93
N ALA A 59 -18.47 0.04 1.89
CA ALA A 59 -18.39 0.55 0.52
C ALA A 59 -19.20 1.84 0.29
N GLU A 60 -20.41 1.93 0.84
CA GLU A 60 -21.24 3.14 0.71
C GLU A 60 -20.68 4.34 1.52
N PRO A 61 -20.31 4.19 2.80
CA PRO A 61 -19.58 5.25 3.53
C PRO A 61 -18.30 5.71 2.82
N HIS A 62 -17.49 4.76 2.33
CA HIS A 62 -16.27 5.05 1.54
C HIS A 62 -16.59 5.90 0.32
N ALA A 63 -17.60 5.50 -0.46
CA ALA A 63 -18.01 6.23 -1.67
C ALA A 63 -18.45 7.68 -1.35
N ASN A 64 -19.15 7.89 -0.23
CA ASN A 64 -19.55 9.22 0.20
C ASN A 64 -18.35 10.11 0.56
N ILE A 65 -17.36 9.55 1.27
CA ILE A 65 -16.11 10.25 1.61
C ILE A 65 -15.33 10.61 0.35
N ILE A 66 -15.13 9.66 -0.56
CA ILE A 66 -14.45 9.89 -1.84
C ILE A 66 -15.18 10.95 -2.66
N GLY A 67 -16.51 10.93 -2.71
CA GLY A 67 -17.31 11.94 -3.39
C GLY A 67 -17.10 13.35 -2.83
N TRP A 68 -17.11 13.49 -1.50
CA TRP A 68 -16.83 14.76 -0.83
C TRP A 68 -15.41 15.27 -1.12
N LEU A 69 -14.39 14.41 -1.00
CA LEU A 69 -13.00 14.78 -1.26
C LEU A 69 -12.74 15.09 -2.75
N ALA A 70 -13.44 14.41 -3.66
CA ALA A 70 -13.35 14.70 -5.09
C ALA A 70 -13.88 16.10 -5.43
N LEU A 71 -14.98 16.53 -4.80
CA LEU A 71 -15.50 17.89 -4.91
C LEU A 71 -14.51 18.91 -4.34
N TYR A 72 -13.92 18.61 -3.18
CA TYR A 72 -12.89 19.47 -2.58
C TYR A 72 -11.68 19.64 -3.51
N LYS A 73 -11.14 18.54 -4.04
CA LYS A 73 -10.06 18.54 -5.05
C LYS A 73 -10.44 19.38 -6.27
N ALA A 74 -11.66 19.21 -6.80
CA ALA A 74 -12.10 19.94 -7.99
C ALA A 74 -12.15 21.46 -7.76
N ALA A 75 -12.47 21.89 -6.54
CA ALA A 75 -12.52 23.30 -6.14
C ALA A 75 -11.17 23.88 -5.67
N THR A 76 -10.15 23.04 -5.45
CA THR A 76 -8.89 23.45 -4.79
C THR A 76 -7.67 23.08 -5.64
N PRO A 77 -7.19 23.97 -6.53
CA PRO A 77 -6.02 23.71 -7.37
C PRO A 77 -4.77 23.36 -6.55
N GLY A 78 -4.01 22.38 -7.04
CA GLY A 78 -2.80 21.89 -6.36
C GLY A 78 -3.03 20.78 -5.34
N VAL A 79 -4.29 20.43 -5.04
CA VAL A 79 -4.64 19.25 -4.24
C VAL A 79 -4.84 18.03 -5.15
N ARG A 80 -4.38 16.87 -4.70
CA ARG A 80 -4.56 15.57 -5.36
C ARG A 80 -5.22 14.60 -4.38
N LEU A 81 -6.15 13.81 -4.90
CA LEU A 81 -6.89 12.77 -4.16
C LEU A 81 -6.37 11.40 -4.57
N GLY A 82 -6.13 10.54 -3.59
CA GLY A 82 -5.89 9.11 -3.75
C GLY A 82 -6.97 8.29 -3.03
N ASP A 83 -7.27 7.12 -3.59
CA ASP A 83 -8.17 6.11 -3.03
C ASP A 83 -7.40 4.79 -3.01
N ASN A 84 -7.28 4.16 -1.83
CA ASN A 84 -6.53 2.92 -1.61
C ASN A 84 -5.09 2.95 -2.17
N ALA A 85 -4.42 4.09 -2.11
CA ALA A 85 -3.05 4.23 -2.58
C ALA A 85 -2.06 3.64 -1.56
N THR A 86 -1.02 2.96 -2.03
CA THR A 86 0.12 2.58 -1.19
C THR A 86 0.93 3.80 -0.80
N VAL A 87 1.11 4.00 0.52
CA VAL A 87 1.89 5.08 1.11
C VAL A 87 3.10 4.48 1.80
N ARG A 88 4.30 4.68 1.24
CA ARG A 88 5.57 4.38 1.90
C ARG A 88 5.86 5.49 2.91
N LEU A 89 5.35 5.33 4.13
CA LEU A 89 5.43 6.35 5.17
C LEU A 89 6.85 6.48 5.72
N ASP A 90 7.47 5.34 6.03
CA ASP A 90 8.86 5.23 6.48
C ASP A 90 9.42 3.83 6.14
N ILE A 91 10.54 3.45 6.77
CA ILE A 91 11.23 2.18 6.49
C ILE A 91 10.46 0.93 6.93
N ASP A 92 9.54 1.06 7.89
CA ASP A 92 8.80 -0.04 8.50
C ASP A 92 7.28 0.04 8.27
N ASN A 93 6.81 1.14 7.67
CA ASN A 93 5.40 1.43 7.47
C ASN A 93 5.05 1.66 5.99
N GLU A 94 4.12 0.84 5.50
CA GLU A 94 3.52 0.93 4.17
C GLU A 94 1.99 0.73 4.23
N PRO A 95 1.23 1.69 4.80
CA PRO A 95 -0.24 1.63 4.82
C PRO A 95 -0.87 1.90 3.45
N GLN A 96 -2.14 1.48 3.32
CA GLN A 96 -3.02 1.72 2.18
C GLN A 96 -4.32 2.38 2.66
N PRO A 97 -4.29 3.68 3.02
CA PRO A 97 -5.47 4.38 3.54
C PRO A 97 -6.65 4.35 2.56
N ASP A 98 -7.87 4.33 3.10
CA ASP A 98 -9.09 4.30 2.29
C ASP A 98 -9.22 5.56 1.42
N ALA A 99 -8.83 6.73 1.95
CA ALA A 99 -8.72 7.96 1.19
C ALA A 99 -7.50 8.76 1.64
N LEU A 100 -6.94 9.59 0.74
CA LEU A 100 -5.95 10.58 1.12
C LEU A 100 -6.06 11.85 0.26
N LEU A 101 -5.67 12.99 0.82
CA LEU A 101 -5.33 14.18 0.03
C LEU A 101 -3.85 14.48 0.18
N ARG A 102 -3.23 14.87 -0.94
CA ARG A 102 -1.88 15.44 -0.95
C ARG A 102 -1.78 16.76 -1.68
N ILE A 103 -0.89 17.63 -1.23
CA ILE A 103 -0.51 18.86 -1.94
C ILE A 103 0.56 18.51 -2.99
N ASP A 104 0.32 18.87 -4.24
CA ASP A 104 1.18 18.45 -5.36
C ASP A 104 2.59 19.00 -5.27
N LYS A 105 2.73 20.27 -4.88
CA LYS A 105 4.01 21.00 -4.75
C LYS A 105 4.10 21.68 -3.40
N GLY A 106 5.20 21.45 -2.68
CA GLY A 106 5.44 22.02 -1.35
C GLY A 106 4.66 21.35 -0.22
N GLY A 107 4.05 20.19 -0.50
CA GLY A 107 3.44 19.32 0.51
C GLY A 107 4.46 18.46 1.26
N GLN A 108 3.96 17.65 2.18
CA GLN A 108 4.71 16.72 3.03
C GLN A 108 5.06 15.41 2.32
N SER A 109 4.33 15.05 1.27
CA SER A 109 4.53 13.82 0.50
C SER A 109 4.96 14.09 -0.94
N THR A 110 5.61 13.10 -1.55
CA THR A 110 5.99 13.10 -2.97
C THR A 110 5.49 11.84 -3.66
N ILE A 111 5.57 11.82 -4.99
CA ILE A 111 5.33 10.61 -5.79
C ILE A 111 6.69 10.05 -6.21
N SER A 112 6.93 8.79 -5.90
CA SER A 112 8.16 8.07 -6.27
C SER A 112 8.22 7.80 -7.77
N GLN A 113 9.37 7.32 -8.26
CA GLN A 113 9.54 6.99 -9.69
C GLN A 113 8.65 5.84 -10.15
N ASP A 114 8.28 4.95 -9.23
CA ASP A 114 7.36 3.83 -9.42
C ASP A 114 5.90 4.15 -9.01
N ASP A 115 5.56 5.45 -8.93
CA ASP A 115 4.20 5.98 -8.76
C ASP A 115 3.53 5.74 -7.40
N TYR A 116 4.32 5.47 -6.36
CA TYR A 116 3.84 5.37 -4.97
C TYR A 116 3.93 6.71 -4.24
N VAL A 117 3.11 6.88 -3.19
CA VAL A 117 3.21 8.04 -2.31
C VAL A 117 4.33 7.78 -1.30
N GLU A 118 5.26 8.72 -1.18
CA GLU A 118 6.33 8.69 -0.16
C GLU A 118 6.15 9.84 0.83
N GLY A 119 6.17 9.52 2.13
CA GLY A 119 5.93 10.46 3.23
C GLY A 119 4.45 10.63 3.59
N ALA A 120 4.19 11.44 4.62
CA ALA A 120 2.84 11.64 5.15
C ALA A 120 1.98 12.53 4.22
N PRO A 121 0.77 12.09 3.82
CA PRO A 121 -0.20 12.97 3.17
C PRO A 121 -0.76 14.03 4.13
N GLU A 122 -1.29 15.13 3.58
CA GLU A 122 -1.89 16.20 4.37
C GLU A 122 -3.22 15.80 5.04
N LEU A 123 -3.92 14.81 4.49
CA LEU A 123 -5.15 14.25 5.05
C LEU A 123 -5.24 12.76 4.74
N ILE A 124 -5.68 11.99 5.73
CA ILE A 124 -6.20 10.62 5.63
C ILE A 124 -7.67 10.66 6.06
#